data_AF-A0A2A4QLA3-F1
#
_entry.id   AF-A0A2A4QLA3-F1
#
_cell.length_a   1.000
_cell.length_b   1.000
_cell.length_c   1.000
_cell.angle_alpha   90.00
_cell.angle_beta   90.00
_cell.angle_gamma   90.00
#
_symmetry.space_group_name_H-M   'P 1'
#
loop_
_entity.id
_entity.type
_entity.pdbx_description
1 polymer ?
#
loop_
_entity_poly.entity_id
_entity_poly.type
_entity_poly.pdbx_seq_one_letter_code
_entity_poly.pdbx_strand_id
1 'polypeptide(L)'
;MTSGILFEDIFRFSMVKKLLLFAFLLVGYALHAQDFTYDPDKKGRTDREVYNEGNERNKNLLLIPYKPVMHLPDPAGDVQLVMKSEKSLSDLQKYCRLTLDMSLKKKFKDAYQVQSMMVDMSEDVARDLDRIYSSVGYKYEKQPVDENAKSLPDKLKNMIAPADKKSKKAEPQNDGQLRGTSRSRSVNHEGEYMNVLVYDTTLIPYLVAKYKADVFVFVNQFEVKKTF
;
A
#
# COMPACT_ATOMS: atom_id res chain seq x y z
N MET A 1 -32.11 -68.82 29.70
CA MET A 1 -30.80 -68.16 29.51
C MET A 1 -30.57 -67.92 28.02
N THR A 2 -31.24 -66.94 27.40
CA THR A 2 -31.11 -66.70 25.94
C THR A 2 -31.40 -65.25 25.51
N SER A 3 -31.54 -64.31 26.46
CA SER A 3 -31.85 -62.89 26.14
C SER A 3 -30.64 -61.95 26.21
N GLY A 4 -29.50 -62.38 26.76
CA GLY A 4 -28.31 -61.53 26.93
C GLY A 4 -27.41 -61.42 25.69
N ILE A 5 -27.47 -62.39 24.77
CA ILE A 5 -26.54 -62.48 23.62
C ILE A 5 -26.96 -61.51 22.50
N LEU A 6 -28.26 -61.32 22.29
CA LEU A 6 -28.78 -60.43 21.23
C LEU A 6 -28.51 -58.94 21.47
N PHE A 7 -28.35 -58.51 22.73
CA PHE A 7 -28.16 -57.10 23.06
C PHE A 7 -26.71 -56.63 22.82
N GLU A 8 -25.71 -57.47 23.10
CA GLU A 8 -24.31 -57.13 22.85
C GLU A 8 -23.98 -57.05 21.36
N ASP A 9 -24.56 -57.92 20.53
CA ASP A 9 -24.27 -57.98 19.10
C ASP A 9 -24.82 -56.75 18.34
N ILE A 10 -26.00 -56.25 18.74
CA ILE A 10 -26.59 -55.03 18.16
C ILE A 10 -25.74 -53.79 18.52
N PHE A 11 -25.22 -53.74 19.75
CA PHE A 11 -24.37 -52.63 20.20
C PHE A 11 -23.02 -52.62 19.47
N ARG A 12 -22.39 -53.79 19.33
CA ARG A 12 -21.14 -53.94 18.56
C ARG A 12 -21.31 -53.58 17.09
N PHE A 13 -22.41 -53.99 16.46
CA PHE A 13 -22.69 -53.67 15.07
C PHE A 13 -22.91 -52.15 14.83
N SER A 14 -23.59 -51.48 15.76
CA SER A 14 -23.79 -50.02 15.74
C SER A 14 -22.47 -49.26 15.91
N MET A 15 -21.60 -49.73 16.80
CA MET A 15 -20.30 -49.10 17.07
C MET A 15 -19.32 -49.24 15.88
N VAL A 16 -19.28 -50.41 15.25
CA VAL A 16 -18.44 -50.66 14.06
C VAL A 16 -18.89 -49.83 12.86
N LYS A 17 -20.20 -49.66 12.66
CA LYS A 17 -20.73 -48.76 11.62
C LYS A 17 -20.33 -47.31 11.83
N LYS A 18 -20.41 -46.80 13.07
CA LYS A 18 -20.00 -45.42 13.39
C LYS A 18 -18.49 -45.23 13.21
N LEU A 19 -17.68 -46.23 13.57
CA LEU A 19 -16.23 -46.20 13.36
C LEU A 19 -15.86 -46.18 11.87
N LEU A 20 -16.54 -46.99 11.05
CA LEU A 20 -16.35 -47.01 9.60
C LEU A 20 -16.79 -45.70 8.93
N LEU A 21 -17.89 -45.09 9.39
CA LEU A 21 -18.35 -43.80 8.89
C LEU A 21 -17.37 -42.66 9.24
N PHE A 22 -16.79 -42.70 10.44
CA PHE A 22 -15.78 -41.73 10.87
C PHE A 22 -14.46 -41.88 10.09
N ALA A 23 -14.04 -43.11 9.80
CA ALA A 23 -12.87 -43.38 8.96
C ALA A 23 -13.06 -42.88 7.51
N PHE A 24 -14.25 -43.07 6.93
CA PHE A 24 -14.56 -42.54 5.60
C PHE A 24 -14.53 -41.01 5.53
N LEU A 25 -14.95 -40.35 6.62
CA LEU A 25 -14.95 -38.88 6.71
C LEU A 25 -13.53 -38.31 6.81
N LEU A 26 -12.59 -39.03 7.44
CA LEU A 26 -11.18 -38.64 7.52
C LEU A 26 -10.43 -38.82 6.18
N VAL A 27 -10.76 -39.84 5.39
CA VAL A 27 -10.15 -40.05 4.06
C VAL A 27 -10.59 -38.99 3.04
N GLY A 28 -11.82 -38.49 3.13
CA GLY A 28 -12.31 -37.42 2.26
C GLY A 28 -11.58 -36.08 2.43
N TYR A 29 -11.14 -35.74 3.64
CA TYR A 29 -10.37 -34.51 3.90
C TYR A 29 -8.91 -34.59 3.44
N ALA A 30 -8.32 -35.80 3.40
CA ALA A 30 -6.93 -35.98 2.96
C ALA A 30 -6.74 -35.78 1.44
N LEU A 31 -7.80 -35.91 0.63
CA LEU A 31 -7.74 -35.76 -0.83
C LEU A 31 -7.73 -34.30 -1.32
N HIS A 32 -7.93 -33.31 -0.43
CA HIS A 32 -7.90 -31.89 -0.79
C HIS A 32 -6.60 -31.16 -0.38
N ALA A 33 -5.57 -31.88 0.07
CA ALA A 33 -4.39 -31.27 0.68
C ALA A 33 -3.12 -31.23 -0.19
N GLN A 34 -3.15 -31.59 -1.47
CA GLN A 34 -1.93 -31.62 -2.30
C GLN A 34 -2.17 -31.11 -3.73
N ASP A 35 -2.22 -29.80 -3.91
CA ASP A 35 -2.12 -29.16 -5.24
C ASP A 35 -1.11 -28.01 -5.24
N PHE A 36 0.08 -28.25 -4.69
CA PHE A 36 1.27 -27.44 -4.94
C PHE A 36 2.35 -28.30 -5.61
N THR A 37 2.03 -28.84 -6.79
CA THR A 37 3.05 -29.40 -7.68
C THR A 37 3.71 -28.23 -8.41
N TYR A 38 5.00 -28.01 -8.17
CA TYR A 38 5.82 -27.07 -8.92
C TYR A 38 5.94 -27.57 -10.37
N ASP A 39 5.28 -26.85 -11.27
CA ASP A 39 5.29 -27.09 -12.72
C ASP A 39 6.27 -26.10 -13.37
N PRO A 40 7.44 -26.55 -13.83
CA PRO A 40 8.48 -25.68 -14.38
C PRO A 40 8.09 -25.04 -15.74
N ASP A 41 7.02 -25.52 -16.40
CA ASP A 41 6.57 -25.02 -17.69
C ASP A 41 5.42 -24.00 -17.56
N LYS A 42 4.83 -23.84 -16.36
CA LYS A 42 3.88 -22.77 -16.08
C LYS A 42 4.62 -21.45 -15.87
N LYS A 43 4.39 -20.50 -16.78
CA LYS A 43 4.77 -19.09 -16.55
C LYS A 43 4.30 -18.66 -15.16
N GLY A 44 5.23 -18.15 -14.35
CA GLY A 44 4.93 -17.61 -13.04
C GLY A 44 3.81 -16.59 -13.16
N ARG A 45 2.69 -16.85 -12.49
CA ARG A 45 1.54 -15.96 -12.46
C ARG A 45 1.95 -14.70 -11.72
N THR A 46 1.57 -13.54 -12.25
CA THR A 46 1.79 -12.26 -11.54
C THR A 46 0.95 -12.25 -10.26
N ASP A 47 1.37 -11.49 -9.25
CA ASP A 47 0.56 -11.30 -8.02
C ASP A 47 -0.87 -10.89 -8.36
N ARG A 48 -1.04 -10.06 -9.39
CA ARG A 48 -2.34 -9.67 -9.93
C ARG A 48 -3.17 -10.87 -10.39
N GLU A 49 -2.58 -11.84 -11.10
CA GLU A 49 -3.28 -13.02 -11.60
C GLU A 49 -3.61 -14.00 -10.47
N VAL A 50 -2.69 -14.20 -9.52
CA VAL A 50 -2.91 -15.05 -8.34
C VAL A 50 -4.04 -14.50 -7.46
N TYR A 51 -4.09 -13.19 -7.25
CA TYR A 51 -5.12 -12.54 -6.43
C TYR A 51 -6.42 -12.20 -7.18
N ASN A 52 -6.52 -12.47 -8.49
CA ASN A 52 -7.72 -12.23 -9.29
C ASN A 52 -8.43 -13.51 -9.74
N GLU A 53 -7.85 -14.70 -9.49
CA GLU A 53 -8.59 -15.95 -9.68
C GLU A 53 -9.81 -15.98 -8.76
N GLY A 54 -11.01 -15.94 -9.35
CA GLY A 54 -12.30 -16.10 -8.67
C GLY A 54 -12.99 -14.83 -8.14
N ASN A 55 -12.44 -13.63 -8.36
CA ASN A 55 -13.05 -12.37 -7.91
C ASN A 55 -13.19 -11.35 -9.04
N GLU A 56 -14.38 -11.25 -9.64
CA GLU A 56 -14.74 -10.20 -10.61
C GLU A 56 -15.03 -8.83 -9.96
N ARG A 57 -14.87 -8.72 -8.63
CA ARG A 57 -15.12 -7.45 -7.92
C ARG A 57 -13.90 -6.55 -8.02
N ASN A 58 -14.12 -5.30 -8.45
CA ASN A 58 -13.11 -4.24 -8.32
C ASN A 58 -12.69 -4.12 -6.84
N LYS A 59 -11.40 -4.32 -6.57
CA LYS A 59 -10.82 -4.20 -5.23
C LYS A 59 -11.01 -2.79 -4.68
N ASN A 60 -11.22 -2.68 -3.37
CA ASN A 60 -11.32 -1.40 -2.68
C ASN A 60 -9.92 -0.86 -2.37
N LEU A 61 -9.63 0.33 -2.89
CA LEU A 61 -8.37 1.02 -2.66
C LEU A 61 -8.59 2.17 -1.68
N LEU A 62 -7.86 2.14 -0.56
CA LEU A 62 -7.80 3.26 0.39
C LEU A 62 -6.61 4.15 0.03
N LEU A 63 -6.92 5.36 -0.45
CA LEU A 63 -5.95 6.39 -0.79
C LEU A 63 -5.70 7.28 0.43
N ILE A 64 -4.46 7.25 0.90
CA ILE A 64 -4.01 7.96 2.11
C ILE A 64 -3.09 9.10 1.66
N PRO A 65 -3.51 10.38 1.79
CA PRO A 65 -2.72 11.52 1.36
C PRO A 65 -1.49 11.71 2.26
N TYR A 66 -0.49 12.44 1.78
CA TYR A 66 0.68 12.80 2.59
C TYR A 66 0.29 13.71 3.76
N LYS A 67 1.02 13.60 4.88
CA LYS A 67 0.85 14.48 6.04
C LYS A 67 1.31 15.90 5.65
N PRO A 68 0.63 16.99 6.03
CA PRO A 68 0.96 18.35 5.57
C PRO A 68 2.44 18.74 5.73
N VAL A 69 3.10 18.30 6.81
CA VAL A 69 4.53 18.55 7.07
C VAL A 69 5.48 17.85 6.08
N MET A 70 4.97 16.93 5.25
CA MET A 70 5.72 16.22 4.19
C MET A 70 5.61 16.94 2.83
N HIS A 71 5.04 18.14 2.80
CA HIS A 71 5.20 19.07 1.69
C HIS A 71 6.56 19.76 1.85
N LEU A 72 7.55 19.35 1.06
CA LEU A 72 8.86 19.97 1.15
C LEU A 72 8.83 21.34 0.46
N PRO A 73 9.22 22.42 1.18
CA PRO A 73 9.25 23.74 0.59
C PRO A 73 10.44 23.89 -0.36
N ASP A 74 10.20 24.56 -1.49
CA ASP A 74 11.26 25.13 -2.34
C ASP A 74 11.16 26.65 -2.21
N PRO A 75 12.00 27.34 -1.41
CA PRO A 75 11.86 28.77 -1.17
C PRO A 75 11.77 29.62 -2.45
N ALA A 76 12.49 29.24 -3.51
CA ALA A 76 12.46 29.97 -4.77
C ALA A 76 11.20 29.66 -5.60
N GLY A 77 10.71 28.43 -5.54
CA GLY A 77 9.44 28.01 -6.15
C GLY A 77 8.22 28.60 -5.43
N ASP A 78 8.19 28.46 -4.11
CA ASP A 78 7.09 28.84 -3.21
C ASP A 78 6.79 30.34 -3.29
N VAL A 79 7.82 31.19 -3.28
CA VAL A 79 7.65 32.65 -3.42
C VAL A 79 6.96 33.00 -4.74
N GLN A 80 7.35 32.35 -5.84
CA GLN A 80 6.74 32.61 -7.14
C GLN A 80 5.29 32.10 -7.20
N LEU A 81 5.00 30.96 -6.58
CA LEU A 81 3.63 30.44 -6.50
C LEU A 81 2.72 31.37 -5.70
N VAL A 82 3.20 31.88 -4.56
CA VAL A 82 2.48 32.87 -3.74
C VAL A 82 2.24 34.14 -4.54
N MET A 83 3.27 34.69 -5.18
CA MET A 83 3.16 35.93 -5.98
C MET A 83 2.19 35.79 -7.15
N LYS A 84 2.18 34.64 -7.84
CA LYS A 84 1.32 34.42 -9.02
C LYS A 84 -0.11 34.05 -8.70
N SER A 85 -0.35 33.43 -7.55
CA SER A 85 -1.67 32.92 -7.18
C SER A 85 -2.49 33.85 -6.29
N GLU A 86 -1.82 34.84 -5.67
CA GLU A 86 -2.39 35.72 -4.64
C GLU A 86 -2.96 34.93 -3.44
N LYS A 87 -2.43 33.73 -3.18
CA LYS A 87 -2.81 32.84 -2.07
C LYS A 87 -1.69 32.74 -1.05
N SER A 88 -2.06 32.46 0.20
CA SER A 88 -1.09 32.10 1.22
C SER A 88 -0.39 30.77 0.85
N LEU A 89 0.85 30.59 1.32
CA LEU A 89 1.58 29.33 1.12
C LEU A 89 0.80 28.14 1.69
N SER A 90 0.16 28.30 2.85
CA SER A 90 -0.69 27.27 3.45
C SER A 90 -1.85 26.88 2.53
N ASP A 91 -2.53 27.85 1.92
CA ASP A 91 -3.66 27.57 1.03
C ASP A 91 -3.22 26.89 -0.26
N LEU A 92 -2.04 27.27 -0.78
CA LEU A 92 -1.41 26.58 -1.89
C LEU A 92 -1.07 25.13 -1.55
N GLN A 93 -0.47 24.88 -0.39
CA GLN A 93 -0.14 23.53 0.05
C GLN A 93 -1.40 22.66 0.21
N LYS A 94 -2.46 23.20 0.82
CA LYS A 94 -3.76 22.53 0.92
C LYS A 94 -4.35 22.23 -0.45
N TYR A 95 -4.30 23.21 -1.36
CA TYR A 95 -4.78 23.08 -2.72
C TYR A 95 -4.02 21.98 -3.49
N CYS A 96 -2.69 22.03 -3.49
CA CYS A 96 -1.84 21.01 -4.12
C CYS A 96 -2.12 19.62 -3.56
N ARG A 97 -2.25 19.50 -2.23
CA ARG A 97 -2.59 18.22 -1.57
C ARG A 97 -3.91 17.66 -2.08
N LEU A 98 -4.96 18.48 -2.10
CA LEU A 98 -6.30 18.09 -2.57
C LEU A 98 -6.29 17.73 -4.06
N THR A 99 -5.66 18.55 -4.91
CA THR A 99 -5.62 18.32 -6.35
C THR A 99 -4.80 17.08 -6.72
N LEU A 100 -3.70 16.81 -6.01
CA LEU A 100 -2.93 15.58 -6.18
C LEU A 100 -3.79 14.36 -5.83
N ASP A 101 -4.46 14.39 -4.69
CA ASP A 101 -5.32 13.29 -4.25
C ASP A 101 -6.47 13.03 -5.25
N MET A 102 -7.17 14.07 -5.69
CA MET A 102 -8.19 13.96 -6.73
C MET A 102 -7.65 13.37 -8.04
N SER A 103 -6.44 13.76 -8.43
CA SER A 103 -5.79 13.26 -9.65
C SER A 103 -5.45 11.77 -9.53
N LEU A 104 -4.98 11.31 -8.36
CA LEU A 104 -4.73 9.91 -8.07
C LEU A 104 -6.03 9.10 -8.00
N LYS A 105 -7.07 9.59 -7.30
CA LYS A 105 -8.40 8.98 -7.28
C LYS A 105 -8.94 8.78 -8.69
N LYS A 106 -8.84 9.81 -9.54
CA LYS A 106 -9.25 9.74 -10.96
C LYS A 106 -8.43 8.71 -11.75
N LYS A 107 -7.14 8.55 -11.47
CA LYS A 107 -6.26 7.60 -12.16
C LYS A 107 -6.55 6.14 -11.77
N PHE A 108 -6.90 5.89 -10.51
CA PHE A 108 -7.14 4.53 -10.00
C PHE A 108 -8.58 4.03 -10.19
N LYS A 109 -9.55 4.93 -10.43
CA LYS A 109 -10.98 4.59 -10.52
C LYS A 109 -11.33 3.51 -11.56
N ASP A 110 -10.51 3.37 -12.61
CA ASP A 110 -10.78 2.41 -13.71
C ASP A 110 -10.45 0.97 -13.29
N ALA A 111 -9.63 0.79 -12.25
CA ALA A 111 -9.18 -0.52 -11.77
C ALA A 111 -9.64 -0.84 -10.33
N TYR A 112 -10.03 0.18 -9.55
CA TYR A 112 -10.35 0.05 -8.14
C TYR A 112 -11.57 0.88 -7.76
N GLN A 113 -12.30 0.41 -6.74
CA GLN A 113 -13.21 1.28 -6.00
C GLN A 113 -12.39 2.13 -5.02
N VAL A 114 -12.14 3.39 -5.37
CA VAL A 114 -11.22 4.26 -4.62
C VAL A 114 -11.96 5.05 -3.55
N GLN A 115 -11.57 4.85 -2.30
CA GLN A 115 -11.94 5.69 -1.17
C GLN A 115 -10.77 6.61 -0.82
N SER A 116 -11.01 7.92 -0.86
CA SER A 116 -9.98 8.92 -0.57
C SER A 116 -10.23 9.52 0.80
N MET A 117 -9.22 9.45 1.66
CA MET A 117 -9.29 10.09 2.99
C MET A 117 -9.16 11.62 2.93
N MET A 118 -8.89 12.21 1.75
CA MET A 118 -8.84 13.66 1.55
C MET A 118 -10.14 14.22 0.96
N VAL A 119 -10.74 13.54 -0.02
CA VAL A 119 -11.97 13.99 -0.70
C VAL A 119 -13.20 13.65 0.15
N ASP A 120 -13.21 12.48 0.78
CA ASP A 120 -14.34 11.97 1.55
C ASP A 120 -14.23 12.42 3.03
N MET A 121 -13.83 13.68 3.25
CA MET A 121 -13.38 14.25 4.53
C MET A 121 -14.54 14.51 5.51
N SER A 122 -15.04 13.44 6.12
CA SER A 122 -15.88 13.51 7.33
C SER A 122 -15.02 13.65 8.59
N GLU A 123 -15.62 14.07 9.71
CA GLU A 123 -14.93 14.13 11.01
C GLU A 123 -14.35 12.76 11.43
N ASP A 124 -15.09 11.68 11.13
CA ASP A 124 -14.64 10.33 11.42
C ASP A 124 -13.43 9.93 10.58
N VAL A 125 -13.41 10.28 9.29
CA VAL A 125 -12.27 10.05 8.40
C VAL A 125 -11.06 10.88 8.82
N ALA A 126 -11.27 12.11 9.28
CA ALA A 126 -10.19 12.97 9.78
C ALA A 126 -9.49 12.35 11.01
N ARG A 127 -10.27 11.83 11.98
CA ARG A 127 -9.72 11.14 13.16
C ARG A 127 -8.93 9.89 12.78
N ASP A 128 -9.42 9.13 11.81
CA ASP A 128 -8.69 7.96 11.31
C ASP A 128 -7.40 8.33 10.60
N LEU A 129 -7.42 9.43 9.84
CA LEU A 129 -6.24 9.94 9.17
C LEU A 129 -5.17 10.38 10.19
N ASP A 130 -5.58 11.02 11.29
CA ASP A 130 -4.69 11.37 12.40
C ASP A 130 -4.13 10.12 13.11
N ARG A 131 -4.96 9.09 13.28
CA ARG A 131 -4.50 7.78 13.78
C ARG A 131 -3.45 7.18 12.85
N ILE A 132 -3.69 7.16 11.54
CA ILE A 132 -2.70 6.68 10.57
C ILE A 132 -1.39 7.46 10.72
N TYR A 133 -1.45 8.80 10.74
CA TYR A 133 -0.26 9.64 10.85
C TYR A 133 0.50 9.54 12.18
N SER A 134 -0.12 9.03 13.23
CA SER A 134 0.55 8.74 14.51
C SER A 134 1.07 7.31 14.60
N SER A 135 0.55 6.39 13.79
CA SER A 135 0.90 4.97 13.77
C SER A 135 1.97 4.59 12.73
N VAL A 136 2.37 5.50 11.85
CA VAL A 136 3.36 5.25 10.79
C VAL A 136 4.65 6.05 10.95
N GLY A 137 5.76 5.43 10.57
CA GLY A 137 7.05 6.08 10.34
C GLY A 137 7.48 5.98 8.88
N TYR A 138 8.63 6.58 8.58
CA TYR A 138 9.19 6.60 7.23
C TYR A 138 10.66 6.21 7.25
N LYS A 139 11.09 5.46 6.24
CA LYS A 139 12.49 5.08 6.04
C LYS A 139 12.83 5.19 4.56
N TYR A 140 13.95 5.83 4.25
CA TYR A 140 14.49 5.80 2.90
C TYR A 140 15.12 4.44 2.62
N GLU A 141 14.72 3.83 1.51
CA GLU A 141 15.19 2.54 1.03
C GLU A 141 15.68 2.70 -0.40
N LYS A 142 16.70 1.93 -0.80
CA LYS A 142 17.16 1.91 -2.18
C LYS A 142 16.04 1.42 -3.08
N GLN A 143 15.82 2.10 -4.20
CA GLN A 143 14.87 1.63 -5.20
C GLN A 143 15.25 0.20 -5.62
N PRO A 144 14.29 -0.74 -5.63
CA PRO A 144 14.57 -2.08 -6.13
C PRO A 144 15.02 -1.96 -7.58
N VAL A 145 16.27 -2.36 -7.85
CA VAL A 145 16.78 -2.47 -9.21
C VAL A 145 16.24 -3.78 -9.75
N ASP A 146 15.19 -3.70 -10.54
CA ASP A 146 14.63 -4.89 -11.17
C ASP A 146 15.53 -5.29 -12.35
N GLU A 147 16.44 -6.24 -12.10
CA GLU A 147 17.33 -6.83 -13.11
C GLU A 147 16.55 -7.50 -14.26
N ASN A 148 15.24 -7.75 -14.06
CA ASN A 148 14.33 -8.37 -15.01
C ASN A 148 13.20 -7.45 -15.49
N ALA A 149 13.27 -6.13 -15.28
CA ALA A 149 12.28 -5.16 -15.75
C ALA A 149 12.29 -4.99 -17.29
N LYS A 150 12.02 -6.06 -18.02
CA LYS A 150 11.39 -5.98 -19.34
C LYS A 150 9.97 -5.43 -19.14
N SER A 151 9.90 -4.13 -19.30
CA SER A 151 8.71 -3.32 -19.52
C SER A 151 7.62 -3.32 -18.44
N LEU A 152 7.69 -2.31 -17.58
CA LEU A 152 6.49 -1.54 -17.21
C LEU A 152 5.64 -1.27 -18.47
N PRO A 153 4.30 -1.36 -18.40
CA PRO A 153 3.44 -1.02 -19.52
C PRO A 153 3.78 0.38 -20.02
N ASP A 154 3.92 0.57 -21.34
CA ASP A 154 4.45 1.82 -21.94
C ASP A 154 3.72 3.09 -21.49
N LYS A 155 2.46 2.96 -21.05
CA LYS A 155 1.66 4.04 -20.47
C LYS A 155 2.21 4.59 -19.14
N LEU A 156 2.97 3.81 -18.37
CA LEU A 156 3.57 4.24 -17.11
C LEU A 156 5.03 4.69 -17.28
N LYS A 157 5.77 4.15 -18.26
CA LYS A 157 7.15 4.57 -18.57
C LYS A 157 7.25 6.04 -18.99
N ASN A 158 6.30 6.49 -19.80
CA ASN A 158 6.25 7.88 -20.26
C ASN A 158 5.89 8.89 -19.16
N MET A 159 5.51 8.42 -17.96
CA MET A 159 5.22 9.28 -16.80
C MET A 159 6.39 9.39 -15.81
N ILE A 160 7.43 8.55 -15.94
CA ILE A 160 8.51 8.42 -14.93
C ILE A 160 9.90 8.67 -15.55
N ALA A 161 10.02 8.84 -16.87
CA ALA A 161 11.30 9.15 -17.49
C ALA A 161 11.87 10.51 -17.00
N PRO A 162 13.01 10.54 -16.30
CA PRO A 162 13.67 11.79 -15.96
C PRO A 162 14.29 12.40 -17.23
N ALA A 163 14.07 13.69 -17.45
CA ALA A 163 14.81 14.47 -18.44
C ALA A 163 16.31 14.51 -18.05
N ASP A 164 17.16 14.32 -19.05
CA ASP A 164 18.61 14.14 -18.94
C ASP A 164 19.31 15.12 -17.98
N LYS A 165 19.97 14.59 -16.94
CA LYS A 165 20.86 15.36 -16.05
C LYS A 165 22.31 15.21 -16.49
N LYS A 166 22.89 16.26 -17.07
CA LYS A 166 24.34 16.51 -17.04
C LYS A 166 24.74 16.84 -15.61
N SER A 167 25.52 15.96 -15.00
CA SER A 167 26.04 16.07 -13.64
C SER A 167 27.15 17.14 -13.55
N LYS A 168 26.93 18.16 -12.71
CA LYS A 168 28.01 18.98 -12.14
C LYS A 168 28.15 18.62 -10.67
N LYS A 169 29.33 18.09 -10.29
CA LYS A 169 29.75 17.86 -8.89
C LYS A 169 29.75 19.18 -8.14
N ALA A 170 29.16 19.22 -6.95
CA ALA A 170 29.30 20.31 -5.99
C ALA A 170 30.19 19.87 -4.82
N GLU A 171 31.16 20.71 -4.49
CA GLU A 171 32.09 20.57 -3.35
C GLU A 171 31.41 20.87 -2.00
N PRO A 172 31.94 20.36 -0.87
CA PRO A 172 31.31 20.51 0.45
C PRO A 172 31.58 21.91 1.02
N GLN A 173 30.53 22.65 1.35
CA GLN A 173 30.63 23.89 2.13
C GLN A 173 30.26 23.67 3.60
N ASN A 174 31.15 24.18 4.46
CA ASN A 174 31.13 24.09 5.90
C ASN A 174 29.98 24.87 6.55
N ASP A 175 29.55 24.26 7.65
CA ASP A 175 28.75 24.64 8.80
C ASP A 175 28.78 26.13 9.21
N GLY A 176 27.58 26.72 9.27
CA GLY A 176 27.31 28.00 9.91
C GLY A 176 25.86 28.06 10.38
N GLN A 177 25.67 27.91 11.70
CA GLN A 177 24.38 27.94 12.37
C GLN A 177 23.85 29.38 12.43
N LEU A 178 22.80 29.69 11.66
CA LEU A 178 22.05 30.94 11.78
C LEU A 178 20.69 30.66 12.42
N ARG A 179 20.46 31.33 13.55
CA ARG A 179 19.21 31.33 14.34
C ARG A 179 17.96 31.40 13.45
N GLY A 180 17.03 30.49 13.69
CA GLY A 180 15.61 30.68 13.33
C GLY A 180 15.12 30.05 12.02
N THR A 181 15.99 29.43 11.22
CA THR A 181 15.53 28.59 10.10
C THR A 181 16.25 27.25 10.16
N SER A 182 15.50 26.17 10.33
CA SER A 182 16.04 24.82 10.16
C SER A 182 16.43 24.66 8.69
N ARG A 183 17.68 25.01 8.34
CA ARG A 183 18.29 24.51 7.12
C ARG A 183 18.48 23.02 7.31
N SER A 184 17.49 22.24 6.89
CA SER A 184 17.69 20.80 6.73
C SER A 184 18.85 20.62 5.76
N ARG A 185 19.90 19.92 6.19
CA ARG A 185 20.98 19.48 5.30
C ARG A 185 20.30 18.74 4.14
N SER A 186 20.49 19.18 2.90
CA SER A 186 19.96 18.47 1.74
C SER A 186 20.71 17.15 1.61
N VAL A 187 20.22 16.12 2.30
CA VAL A 187 20.69 14.76 2.09
C VAL A 187 20.22 14.35 0.70
N ASN A 188 21.16 13.98 -0.17
CA ASN A 188 20.82 13.53 -1.51
C ASN A 188 20.31 12.08 -1.44
N HIS A 189 19.01 11.91 -1.66
CA HIS A 189 18.31 10.61 -1.70
C HIS A 189 18.09 10.13 -3.15
N GLU A 190 18.92 10.56 -4.10
CA GLU A 190 18.87 10.06 -5.48
C GLU A 190 19.04 8.52 -5.52
N GLY A 191 18.09 7.83 -6.13
CA GLY A 191 18.06 6.36 -6.19
C GLY A 191 17.39 5.69 -4.97
N GLU A 192 16.84 6.46 -4.05
CA GLU A 192 16.06 5.96 -2.92
C GLU A 192 14.57 6.30 -3.08
N TYR A 193 13.71 5.60 -2.34
CA TYR A 193 12.30 5.93 -2.15
C TYR A 193 11.99 5.92 -0.66
N MET A 194 10.99 6.71 -0.27
CA MET A 194 10.55 6.74 1.12
C MET A 194 9.49 5.66 1.33
N ASN A 195 9.83 4.62 2.10
CA ASN A 195 8.95 3.54 2.49
C ASN A 195 8.17 3.89 3.78
N VAL A 196 6.94 3.39 3.89
CA VAL A 196 6.12 3.53 5.09
C VAL A 196 6.35 2.34 6.02
N LEU A 197 6.63 2.63 7.28
CA LEU A 197 6.72 1.63 8.34
C LEU A 197 5.49 1.74 9.24
N VAL A 198 4.67 0.69 9.30
CA VAL A 198 3.50 0.64 10.17
C VAL A 198 3.91 0.01 11.50
N TYR A 199 3.98 0.80 12.56
CA TYR A 199 4.39 0.32 13.88
C TYR A 199 3.22 -0.27 14.68
N ASP A 200 2.03 0.32 14.53
CA ASP A 200 0.81 -0.19 15.14
C ASP A 200 0.27 -1.37 14.34
N THR A 201 0.47 -2.58 14.87
CA THR A 201 -0.02 -3.83 14.25
C THR A 201 -1.54 -3.91 14.16
N THR A 202 -2.27 -3.07 14.90
CA THR A 202 -3.73 -3.01 14.87
C THR A 202 -4.29 -2.06 13.80
N LEU A 203 -3.44 -1.19 13.23
CA LEU A 203 -3.88 -0.18 12.26
C LEU A 203 -4.43 -0.83 10.99
N ILE A 204 -3.68 -1.74 10.37
CA ILE A 204 -4.12 -2.37 9.11
C ILE A 204 -5.41 -3.18 9.31
N PRO A 205 -5.53 -4.07 10.32
CA PRO A 205 -6.79 -4.76 10.60
C PRO A 205 -7.98 -3.81 10.80
N TYR A 206 -7.76 -2.71 11.52
CA TYR A 206 -8.78 -1.67 11.72
C TYR A 206 -9.25 -1.06 10.39
N LEU A 207 -8.32 -0.67 9.53
CA LEU A 207 -8.64 -0.05 8.24
C LEU A 207 -9.33 -1.03 7.28
N VAL A 208 -8.88 -2.29 7.24
CA VAL A 208 -9.56 -3.35 6.47
C VAL A 208 -11.00 -3.54 6.96
N ALA A 209 -11.21 -3.61 8.27
CA ALA A 209 -12.54 -3.82 8.84
C ALA A 209 -13.50 -2.66 8.54
N LYS A 210 -13.03 -1.41 8.73
CA LYS A 210 -13.83 -0.19 8.58
C LYS A 210 -14.05 0.22 7.12
N TYR A 211 -12.99 0.25 6.32
CA TYR A 211 -13.02 0.73 4.94
C TYR A 211 -13.18 -0.38 3.90
N LYS A 212 -13.20 -1.65 4.32
CA LYS A 212 -13.20 -2.82 3.43
C LYS A 212 -12.04 -2.77 2.43
N ALA A 213 -10.93 -2.15 2.82
CA ALA A 213 -9.79 -1.90 1.95
C ALA A 213 -9.02 -3.19 1.65
N ASP A 214 -8.78 -3.44 0.37
CA ASP A 214 -7.95 -4.54 -0.14
C ASP A 214 -6.54 -4.04 -0.50
N VAL A 215 -6.44 -2.77 -0.89
CA VAL A 215 -5.20 -2.12 -1.32
C VAL A 215 -5.03 -0.79 -0.59
N PHE A 216 -3.82 -0.54 -0.10
CA PHE A 216 -3.44 0.72 0.55
C PHE A 216 -2.44 1.47 -0.32
N VAL A 217 -2.73 2.75 -0.59
CA VAL A 217 -1.79 3.63 -1.28
C VAL A 217 -1.47 4.81 -0.37
N PHE A 218 -0.23 4.85 0.11
CA PHE A 218 0.30 5.97 0.87
C PHE A 218 1.03 6.93 -0.06
N VAL A 219 0.58 8.19 -0.09
CA VAL A 219 1.35 9.28 -0.68
C VAL A 219 2.27 9.80 0.42
N ASN A 220 3.58 9.66 0.25
CA ASN A 220 4.51 9.84 1.36
C ASN A 220 5.07 11.28 1.45
N GLN A 221 5.45 11.84 0.31
CA GLN A 221 6.06 13.17 0.20
C GLN A 221 5.56 13.87 -1.05
N PHE A 222 5.50 15.20 -0.99
CA PHE A 222 5.29 16.04 -2.16
C PHE A 222 6.34 17.15 -2.18
N GLU A 223 6.92 17.39 -3.35
CA GLU A 223 7.92 18.43 -3.56
C GLU A 223 7.79 18.99 -4.98
N VAL A 224 7.87 20.30 -5.11
CA VAL A 224 7.99 20.98 -6.41
C VAL A 224 9.39 21.54 -6.48
N LYS A 225 10.27 20.89 -7.25
CA LYS A 225 11.62 21.40 -7.50
C LYS A 225 11.61 22.29 -8.72
N LYS A 226 12.05 23.55 -8.57
CA LYS A 226 12.46 24.33 -9.72
C LYS A 226 13.86 23.91 -10.18
N THR A 227 13.95 23.34 -11.37
CA THR A 227 15.24 23.11 -12.04
C THR A 227 15.70 24.44 -12.64
N PHE A 228 16.90 24.90 -12.26
CA PHE A 228 17.61 26.00 -12.91
C PHE A 228 18.58 25.45 -13.95
#